data_AF-A0AAX3D2D5-F1
#
_entry.id   AF-A0AAX3D2D5-F1
#
_cell.length_a   1.000
_cell.length_b   1.000
_cell.length_c   1.000
_cell.angle_alpha   90.00
_cell.angle_beta   90.00
_cell.angle_gamma   90.00
#
_symmetry.space_group_name_H-M   'P 1'
#
loop_
_entity.id
_entity.type
_entity.pdbx_description
1 polymer ?
#
loop_
_entity_poly.entity_id
_entity_poly.type
_entity_poly.pdbx_seq_one_letter_code
_entity_poly.pdbx_strand_id
1 'polypeptide(L)'
;MSSKSGVNPNDEVNQTVETSLNAGMNEQDVASLDKIGKLQDEQLQRCGMTVPSGTEVFRLQLGSHGGSSVFFNRNGEDCRYSLNDGENGSMYVAKTPDTAMKEVFQHKTGLRESDLDNYIMGTVVIEKDIRVLQVSKLIKCSDLRLNDVTTSTRAVTHQLAEKVHSAGFDGMEFPSNVTSDPCLVLWHDDPAGTGMAITRSQTSLSQFEYQGKEAADILVYDLGIPVEE
;
A
#
# COMPACT_ATOMS: atom_id res chain seq x y z
N MET A 1 -18.05 -30.48 -8.81
CA MET A 1 -17.77 -29.03 -8.86
C MET A 1 -16.55 -28.81 -8.01
N SER A 2 -15.37 -28.72 -8.62
CA SER A 2 -14.13 -28.45 -7.91
C SER A 2 -13.88 -26.95 -7.93
N SER A 3 -13.95 -26.34 -6.76
CA SER A 3 -13.62 -24.94 -6.51
C SER A 3 -12.15 -24.72 -6.89
N LYS A 4 -11.90 -24.04 -8.01
CA LYS A 4 -10.57 -23.49 -8.27
C LYS A 4 -10.43 -22.27 -7.37
N SER A 5 -9.51 -22.36 -6.40
CA SER A 5 -8.95 -21.20 -5.72
C SER A 5 -8.38 -20.26 -6.81
N GLY A 6 -9.11 -19.20 -7.10
CA GLY A 6 -8.68 -18.19 -8.06
C GLY A 6 -7.54 -17.40 -7.44
N VAL A 7 -6.31 -17.68 -7.89
CA VAL A 7 -5.18 -16.78 -7.71
C VAL A 7 -5.57 -15.45 -8.35
N ASN A 8 -5.53 -14.37 -7.58
CA ASN A 8 -5.88 -13.04 -8.07
C ASN A 8 -4.74 -12.56 -9.00
N PRO A 9 -5.00 -12.07 -10.21
CA PRO A 9 -3.94 -11.55 -11.09
C PRO A 9 -3.17 -10.36 -10.48
N ASN A 10 -3.78 -9.64 -9.52
CA ASN A 10 -3.07 -8.63 -8.73
C ASN A 10 -2.15 -9.24 -7.67
N ASP A 11 -2.36 -10.51 -7.29
CA ASP A 11 -1.31 -11.24 -6.58
C ASP A 11 -0.13 -11.39 -7.52
N GLU A 12 -0.26 -11.77 -8.81
CA GLU A 12 0.91 -11.82 -9.71
C GLU A 12 1.59 -10.47 -9.94
N VAL A 13 0.85 -9.36 -10.06
CA VAL A 13 1.43 -8.02 -10.23
C VAL A 13 2.05 -7.49 -8.94
N ASN A 14 1.56 -7.86 -7.75
CA ASN A 14 2.22 -7.55 -6.48
C ASN A 14 3.29 -8.60 -6.07
N GLN A 15 3.20 -9.83 -6.55
CA GLN A 15 4.11 -10.96 -6.30
C GLN A 15 5.34 -10.88 -7.20
N THR A 16 5.23 -10.32 -8.41
CA THR A 16 6.43 -10.04 -9.24
C THR A 16 7.28 -8.92 -8.66
N VAL A 17 6.82 -8.20 -7.63
CA VAL A 17 7.40 -6.91 -7.22
C VAL A 17 8.34 -6.98 -6.02
N GLU A 18 8.28 -7.99 -5.16
CA GLU A 18 9.33 -8.21 -4.14
C GLU A 18 9.58 -9.72 -3.97
N THR A 19 10.14 -10.39 -4.99
CA THR A 19 10.94 -11.60 -4.74
C THR A 19 12.20 -11.19 -3.99
N SER A 20 12.05 -10.79 -2.72
CA SER A 20 13.15 -10.88 -1.78
C SER A 20 13.43 -12.37 -1.66
N LEU A 21 14.49 -12.83 -2.32
CA LEU A 21 15.20 -14.01 -1.86
C LEU A 21 15.30 -13.88 -0.34
N ASN A 22 14.69 -14.79 0.40
CA ASN A 22 14.83 -14.95 1.85
C ASN A 22 16.30 -15.26 2.15
N ALA A 23 17.19 -14.30 1.94
CA ALA A 23 18.45 -14.22 2.64
C ALA A 23 18.01 -14.05 4.09
N GLY A 24 18.23 -15.06 4.91
CA GLY A 24 17.78 -15.07 6.30
C GLY A 24 18.13 -13.79 7.04
N MET A 25 17.41 -13.54 8.15
CA MET A 25 17.55 -12.31 8.93
C MET A 25 19.02 -11.97 9.24
N ASN A 26 19.41 -10.74 8.92
CA ASN A 26 20.73 -10.23 9.26
C ASN A 26 20.73 -9.57 10.65
N GLU A 27 21.90 -9.14 11.14
CA GLU A 27 22.04 -8.49 12.46
C GLU A 27 21.21 -7.19 12.57
N GLN A 28 21.05 -6.45 11.47
CA GLN A 28 20.21 -5.25 11.43
C GLN A 28 18.73 -5.59 11.57
N ASP A 29 18.25 -6.67 10.95
CA ASP A 29 16.86 -7.11 11.08
C ASP A 29 16.55 -7.55 12.52
N VAL A 30 17.47 -8.27 13.16
CA VAL A 30 17.35 -8.66 14.57
C VAL A 30 17.30 -7.43 15.48
N ALA A 31 18.17 -6.44 15.24
CA ALA A 31 18.15 -5.19 15.99
C ALA A 31 16.86 -4.38 15.74
N SER A 32 16.32 -4.41 14.52
CA SER A 32 15.05 -3.76 14.17
C SER A 32 13.88 -4.39 14.92
N LEU A 33 13.82 -5.71 14.98
CA LEU A 33 12.81 -6.43 15.76
C LEU A 33 12.88 -6.12 17.26
N ASP A 34 14.08 -6.07 17.84
CA ASP A 34 14.25 -5.71 19.26
C ASP A 34 13.73 -4.29 19.55
N LYS A 35 14.03 -3.31 18.68
CA LYS A 35 13.48 -1.95 18.80
C LYS A 35 11.95 -1.93 18.68
N ILE A 36 11.39 -2.61 17.68
CA ILE A 36 9.94 -2.70 17.47
C ILE A 36 9.28 -3.37 18.69
N GLY A 37 9.86 -4.46 19.19
CA GLY A 37 9.41 -5.18 20.38
C GLY A 37 9.37 -4.31 21.65
N LYS A 38 10.22 -3.29 21.74
CA LYS A 38 10.27 -2.35 22.88
C LYS A 38 9.31 -1.17 22.79
N LEU A 39 8.69 -0.92 21.63
CA LEU A 39 7.69 0.15 21.50
C LEU A 39 6.55 -0.04 22.53
N GLN A 40 6.14 1.03 23.17
CA GLN A 40 5.01 1.02 24.12
C GLN A 40 3.74 1.52 23.43
N ASP A 41 2.59 1.04 23.86
CA ASP A 41 1.30 1.46 23.30
C ASP A 41 1.13 2.97 23.40
N GLU A 42 1.51 3.61 24.51
CA GLU A 42 1.43 5.06 24.68
C GLU A 42 2.33 5.84 23.69
N GLN A 43 3.43 5.24 23.23
CA GLN A 43 4.22 5.82 22.13
C GLN A 43 3.44 5.75 20.82
N LEU A 44 2.87 4.59 20.50
CA LEU A 44 2.05 4.40 19.29
C LEU A 44 0.84 5.33 19.27
N GLN A 45 0.10 5.42 20.38
CA GLN A 45 -1.08 6.28 20.52
C GLN A 45 -0.78 7.75 20.21
N ARG A 46 0.37 8.27 20.67
CA ARG A 46 0.81 9.65 20.40
C ARG A 46 1.20 9.88 18.93
N CYS A 47 1.54 8.83 18.22
CA CYS A 47 1.88 8.87 16.80
C CYS A 47 0.68 8.67 15.87
N GLY A 48 -0.51 8.49 16.44
CA GLY A 48 -1.73 8.36 15.66
C GLY A 48 -2.22 9.66 15.05
N MET A 49 -2.89 9.53 13.91
CA MET A 49 -3.76 10.55 13.32
C MET A 49 -5.09 9.93 12.89
N THR A 50 -6.11 10.77 12.77
CA THR A 50 -7.38 10.38 12.16
C THR A 50 -7.35 10.75 10.68
N VAL A 51 -7.71 9.80 9.82
CA VAL A 51 -8.11 10.09 8.44
C VAL A 51 -9.63 10.21 8.44
N PRO A 52 -10.20 11.38 8.15
CA PRO A 52 -11.63 11.58 8.22
C PRO A 52 -12.41 10.75 7.18
N SER A 53 -13.64 10.40 7.52
CA SER A 53 -14.63 9.91 6.55
C SER A 53 -14.77 10.89 5.38
N GLY A 54 -14.94 10.36 4.18
CA GLY A 54 -15.03 11.11 2.93
C GLY A 54 -13.67 11.44 2.29
N THR A 55 -12.55 11.12 2.94
CA THR A 55 -11.21 11.29 2.36
C THR A 55 -11.06 10.45 1.10
N GLU A 56 -10.63 11.09 0.01
CA GLU A 56 -10.27 10.42 -1.23
C GLU A 56 -8.81 9.97 -1.21
N VAL A 57 -8.59 8.75 -1.69
CA VAL A 57 -7.28 8.13 -1.89
C VAL A 57 -7.29 7.39 -3.23
N PHE A 58 -6.11 7.08 -3.74
CA PHE A 58 -5.94 6.55 -5.08
C PHE A 58 -5.28 5.18 -5.05
N ARG A 59 -5.74 4.30 -5.93
CA ARG A 59 -5.16 2.98 -6.11
C ARG A 59 -5.07 2.67 -7.59
N LEU A 60 -3.87 2.36 -8.05
CA LEU A 60 -3.67 1.82 -9.38
C LEU A 60 -3.65 0.29 -9.33
N GLN A 61 -4.32 -0.34 -10.28
CA GLN A 61 -4.42 -1.80 -10.37
C GLN A 61 -4.45 -2.27 -11.82
N LEU A 62 -4.08 -3.53 -12.07
CA LEU A 62 -4.24 -4.15 -13.38
C LEU A 62 -5.68 -4.68 -13.52
N GLY A 63 -6.44 -4.21 -14.50
CA GLY A 63 -7.82 -4.61 -14.76
C GLY A 63 -8.86 -3.98 -13.82
N SER A 64 -10.15 -4.11 -14.17
CA SER A 64 -11.24 -3.42 -13.45
C SER A 64 -11.73 -4.14 -12.20
N HIS A 65 -11.42 -5.44 -12.03
CA HIS A 65 -11.82 -6.24 -10.85
C HIS A 65 -13.32 -6.12 -10.52
N GLY A 66 -14.16 -6.27 -11.54
CA GLY A 66 -15.62 -6.15 -11.37
C GLY A 66 -16.10 -4.73 -11.06
N GLY A 67 -15.29 -3.71 -11.36
CA GLY A 67 -15.61 -2.31 -11.09
C GLY A 67 -15.14 -1.82 -9.72
N SER A 68 -14.38 -2.62 -8.96
CA SER A 68 -13.91 -2.25 -7.62
C SER A 68 -12.40 -2.08 -7.56
N SER A 69 -11.97 -1.01 -6.89
CA SER A 69 -10.60 -0.80 -6.43
C SER A 69 -10.41 -1.02 -4.94
N VAL A 70 -11.50 -1.34 -4.22
CA VAL A 70 -11.45 -1.76 -2.83
C VAL A 70 -11.39 -3.27 -2.77
N PHE A 71 -10.24 -3.76 -2.32
CA PHE A 71 -10.02 -5.15 -1.98
C PHE A 71 -8.89 -5.25 -0.97
N PHE A 72 -9.17 -5.91 0.15
CA PHE A 72 -8.23 -6.17 1.24
C PHE A 72 -7.64 -7.58 1.06
N ASN A 73 -6.36 -7.65 0.72
CA ASN A 73 -5.68 -8.91 0.44
C ASN A 73 -5.34 -9.63 1.75
N ARG A 74 -5.97 -10.78 1.99
CA ARG A 74 -5.66 -11.65 3.14
C ARG A 74 -4.37 -12.46 2.95
N ASN A 75 -3.90 -12.63 1.71
CA ASN A 75 -2.63 -13.29 1.43
C ASN A 75 -1.51 -12.24 1.40
N GLY A 76 -1.03 -11.87 2.59
CA GLY A 76 -0.08 -10.79 2.79
C GLY A 76 1.39 -11.20 2.88
N GLU A 77 1.73 -12.48 2.64
CA GLU A 77 3.08 -13.03 2.90
C GLU A 77 4.19 -12.17 2.25
N ASP A 78 3.96 -11.71 1.02
CA ASP A 78 4.91 -10.87 0.27
C ASP A 78 4.58 -9.38 0.33
N CYS A 79 3.69 -8.91 1.21
CA CYS A 79 3.33 -7.49 1.33
C CYS A 79 3.89 -6.87 2.62
N ARG A 80 4.65 -5.78 2.51
CA ARG A 80 5.50 -5.23 3.59
C ARG A 80 4.79 -5.07 4.94
N TYR A 81 3.65 -4.42 4.96
CA TYR A 81 2.91 -4.10 6.20
C TYR A 81 1.62 -4.90 6.34
N SER A 82 1.62 -6.15 5.87
CA SER A 82 0.45 -7.01 6.07
C SER A 82 0.38 -7.63 7.45
N LEU A 83 -0.84 -7.99 7.83
CA LEU A 83 -1.13 -8.80 9.00
C LEU A 83 -1.18 -10.27 8.56
N ASN A 84 -0.53 -11.15 9.34
CA ASN A 84 -0.54 -12.60 9.10
C ASN A 84 -1.44 -13.31 10.14
N ASP A 85 -2.53 -12.66 10.54
CA ASP A 85 -3.48 -13.19 11.53
C ASP A 85 -4.52 -14.14 10.91
N GLY A 86 -4.60 -14.20 9.58
CA GLY A 86 -5.57 -15.02 8.83
C GLY A 86 -6.99 -14.44 8.81
N GLU A 87 -7.20 -13.26 9.39
CA GLU A 87 -8.49 -12.59 9.52
C GLU A 87 -8.53 -11.32 8.67
N ASN A 88 -7.56 -10.43 8.90
CA ASN A 88 -7.50 -9.11 8.29
C ASN A 88 -6.72 -9.15 6.97
N GLY A 89 -7.29 -8.55 5.95
CA GLY A 89 -6.58 -8.26 4.71
C GLY A 89 -5.94 -6.87 4.74
N SER A 90 -5.01 -6.64 3.83
CA SER A 90 -4.34 -5.35 3.65
C SER A 90 -4.75 -4.68 2.33
N MET A 91 -4.95 -3.37 2.36
CA MET A 91 -5.12 -2.54 1.17
C MET A 91 -4.15 -1.37 1.18
N TYR A 92 -3.37 -1.24 0.10
CA TYR A 92 -2.44 -0.14 -0.11
C TYR A 92 -3.07 0.91 -1.02
N VAL A 93 -2.99 2.17 -0.59
CA VAL A 93 -3.50 3.33 -1.33
C VAL A 93 -2.52 4.50 -1.20
N ALA A 94 -2.50 5.37 -2.20
CA ALA A 94 -1.72 6.59 -2.19
C ALA A 94 -2.63 7.81 -2.01
N LYS A 95 -2.05 8.94 -1.57
CA LYS A 95 -2.80 10.20 -1.46
C LYS A 95 -2.96 10.93 -2.79
N THR A 96 -2.15 10.60 -3.78
CA THR A 96 -2.21 11.20 -5.11
C THR A 96 -2.06 10.13 -6.21
N PRO A 97 -2.60 10.38 -7.42
CA PRO A 97 -2.49 9.43 -8.53
C PRO A 97 -1.06 9.19 -9.00
N ASP A 98 -0.20 10.21 -8.96
CA ASP A 98 1.20 10.12 -9.39
C ASP A 98 2.01 9.21 -8.46
N THR A 99 1.83 9.29 -7.14
CA THR A 99 2.42 8.33 -6.20
C THR A 99 1.89 6.92 -6.47
N ALA A 100 0.59 6.73 -6.71
CA ALA A 100 0.03 5.42 -7.05
C ALA A 100 0.63 4.84 -8.33
N MET A 101 0.79 5.65 -9.38
CA MET A 101 1.47 5.25 -10.62
C MET A 101 2.93 4.89 -10.38
N LYS A 102 3.65 5.73 -9.63
CA LYS A 102 5.08 5.53 -9.39
C LYS A 102 5.36 4.28 -8.57
N GLU A 103 4.53 3.96 -7.58
CA GLU A 103 4.63 2.73 -6.80
C GLU A 103 4.43 1.47 -7.67
N VAL A 104 3.39 1.43 -8.50
CA VAL A 104 3.10 0.26 -9.36
C VAL A 104 4.16 0.08 -10.46
N PHE A 105 4.68 1.18 -11.01
CA PHE A 105 5.61 1.15 -12.14
C PHE A 105 7.08 1.33 -11.75
N GLN A 106 7.44 1.30 -10.47
CA GLN A 106 8.80 1.58 -9.98
C GLN A 106 9.91 0.74 -10.62
N HIS A 107 9.59 -0.47 -11.11
CA HIS A 107 10.55 -1.38 -11.75
C HIS A 107 10.34 -1.52 -13.27
N LYS A 108 9.42 -0.75 -13.85
CA LYS A 108 9.22 -0.72 -15.30
C LYS A 108 10.24 0.23 -15.93
N THR A 109 10.94 -0.24 -16.96
CA THR A 109 11.84 0.60 -17.77
C THR A 109 11.08 1.49 -18.76
N GLY A 110 9.82 1.16 -19.04
CA GLY A 110 8.91 1.87 -19.92
C GLY A 110 7.59 1.11 -20.04
N LEU A 111 6.59 1.77 -20.62
CA LEU A 111 5.26 1.25 -20.92
C LEU A 111 4.93 1.50 -22.39
N ARG A 112 4.00 0.74 -22.95
CA ARG A 112 3.34 1.10 -24.21
C ARG A 112 2.04 1.83 -23.94
N GLU A 113 1.59 2.66 -24.87
CA GLU A 113 0.26 3.30 -24.77
C GLU A 113 -0.85 2.26 -24.59
N SER A 114 -0.77 1.13 -25.31
CA SER A 114 -1.73 0.02 -25.16
C SER A 114 -1.72 -0.62 -23.76
N ASP A 115 -0.63 -0.48 -23.00
CA ASP A 115 -0.60 -0.98 -21.63
C ASP A 115 -1.48 -0.13 -20.72
N LEU A 116 -1.61 1.17 -20.99
CA LEU A 116 -2.39 2.11 -20.18
C LEU A 116 -3.89 1.76 -20.15
N ASP A 117 -4.42 1.11 -21.19
CA ASP A 117 -5.79 0.59 -21.22
C ASP A 117 -6.04 -0.47 -20.14
N ASN A 118 -5.00 -1.22 -19.77
CA ASN A 118 -5.11 -2.34 -18.85
C ASN A 118 -4.96 -1.91 -17.39
N TYR A 119 -4.40 -0.73 -17.12
CA TYR A 119 -4.25 -0.22 -15.76
C TYR A 119 -5.38 0.73 -15.41
N ILE A 120 -6.03 0.46 -14.28
CA ILE A 120 -7.20 1.19 -13.82
C ILE A 120 -6.82 2.01 -12.59
N MET A 121 -6.94 3.34 -12.72
CA MET A 121 -6.86 4.24 -11.58
C MET A 121 -8.22 4.28 -10.88
N GLY A 122 -8.25 3.82 -9.64
CA GLY A 122 -9.40 3.89 -8.76
C GLY A 122 -9.32 5.09 -7.82
N THR A 123 -10.37 5.88 -7.75
CA THR A 123 -10.60 6.81 -6.65
C THR A 123 -11.40 6.09 -5.57
N VAL A 124 -10.78 5.90 -4.42
CA VAL A 124 -11.35 5.22 -3.25
C VAL A 124 -11.70 6.25 -2.20
N VAL A 125 -12.82 6.06 -1.52
CA VAL A 125 -13.28 6.93 -0.44
C VAL A 125 -13.31 6.15 0.85
N ILE A 126 -12.72 6.69 1.90
CA ILE A 126 -12.81 6.13 3.25
C ILE A 126 -14.21 6.46 3.82
N GLU A 127 -14.97 5.44 4.26
CA GLU A 127 -16.36 5.60 4.68
C GLU A 127 -16.54 6.00 6.14
N LYS A 128 -15.55 5.68 6.99
CA LYS A 128 -15.56 6.01 8.43
C LYS A 128 -14.31 6.79 8.81
N ASP A 129 -14.35 7.47 9.95
CA ASP A 129 -13.12 7.97 10.56
C ASP A 129 -12.25 6.76 10.92
N ILE A 130 -11.04 6.72 10.38
CA ILE A 130 -10.07 5.67 10.67
C ILE A 130 -8.88 6.25 11.41
N ARG A 131 -8.26 5.43 12.24
CA ARG A 131 -7.06 5.81 12.97
C ARG A 131 -5.86 5.11 12.38
N VAL A 132 -4.90 5.92 11.89
CA VAL A 132 -3.66 5.41 11.31
C VAL A 132 -2.47 5.86 12.13
N LEU A 133 -1.46 5.00 12.27
CA LEU A 133 -0.17 5.38 12.85
C LEU A 133 0.66 6.13 11.80
N GLN A 134 1.20 7.29 12.17
CA GLN A 134 2.17 8.00 11.33
C GLN A 134 3.59 7.48 11.57
N VAL A 135 4.13 6.71 10.63
CA VAL A 135 5.47 6.10 10.74
C VAL A 135 6.57 7.16 10.86
N SER A 136 6.47 8.26 10.10
CA SER A 136 7.42 9.37 10.18
C SER A 136 7.48 10.00 11.59
N LYS A 137 6.33 10.10 12.26
CA LYS A 137 6.22 10.60 13.64
C LYS A 137 6.73 9.58 14.65
N LEU A 138 6.49 8.28 14.43
CA LEU A 138 7.04 7.20 15.23
C LEU A 138 8.57 7.20 15.21
N ILE A 139 9.17 7.28 14.02
CA ILE A 139 10.63 7.42 13.86
C ILE A 139 11.15 8.62 14.65
N LYS A 140 10.47 9.77 14.54
CA LYS A 140 10.92 11.01 15.20
C LYS A 140 10.93 10.93 16.73
N CYS A 141 10.10 10.09 17.35
CA CYS A 141 9.94 10.04 18.81
C CYS A 141 10.33 8.70 19.45
N SER A 142 11.04 7.85 18.71
CA SER A 142 11.55 6.56 19.19
C SER A 142 13.00 6.34 18.71
N ASP A 143 13.58 5.20 19.07
CA ASP A 143 14.91 4.80 18.59
C ASP A 143 14.88 4.14 17.20
N LEU A 144 13.70 4.08 16.57
CA LEU A 144 13.56 3.60 15.20
C LEU A 144 14.13 4.59 14.20
N ARG A 145 14.65 4.04 13.11
CA ARG A 145 15.12 4.75 11.92
C ARG A 145 14.30 4.31 10.71
N LEU A 146 14.43 5.06 9.62
CA LEU A 146 13.73 4.73 8.37
C LEU A 146 14.02 3.29 7.91
N ASN A 147 15.29 2.88 7.92
CA ASN A 147 15.70 1.54 7.53
C ASN A 147 15.23 0.43 8.47
N ASP A 148 14.85 0.74 9.72
CA ASP A 148 14.27 -0.24 10.64
C ASP A 148 12.81 -0.57 10.25
N VAL A 149 12.13 0.35 9.56
CA VAL A 149 10.70 0.21 9.19
C VAL A 149 10.47 -0.01 7.69
N THR A 150 11.48 0.21 6.84
CA THR A 150 11.41 0.00 5.38
C THR A 150 12.30 -1.14 4.89
N THR A 151 12.76 -2.02 5.78
CA THR A 151 13.56 -3.21 5.42
C THR A 151 12.82 -4.12 4.43
N SER A 152 13.58 -4.84 3.61
CA SER A 152 13.06 -5.88 2.72
C SER A 152 12.61 -7.13 3.47
N THR A 153 13.04 -7.31 4.73
CA THR A 153 12.72 -8.51 5.53
C THR A 153 11.30 -8.42 6.10
N ARG A 154 10.37 -9.16 5.50
CA ARG A 154 8.93 -9.13 5.81
C ARG A 154 8.59 -9.38 7.26
N ALA A 155 9.27 -10.32 7.91
CA ALA A 155 9.07 -10.59 9.34
C ALA A 155 9.20 -9.34 10.21
N VAL A 156 10.12 -8.41 9.88
CA VAL A 156 10.31 -7.16 10.62
C VAL A 156 9.13 -6.21 10.41
N THR A 157 8.69 -6.04 9.17
CA THR A 157 7.64 -5.08 8.81
C THR A 157 6.25 -5.59 9.18
N HIS A 158 6.03 -6.91 9.15
CA HIS A 158 4.84 -7.58 9.70
C HIS A 158 4.77 -7.42 11.22
N GLN A 159 5.88 -7.61 11.94
CA GLN A 159 5.91 -7.41 13.40
C GLN A 159 5.51 -5.97 13.80
N LEU A 160 5.92 -4.97 13.01
CA LEU A 160 5.48 -3.59 13.21
C LEU A 160 3.97 -3.44 12.96
N ALA A 161 3.48 -3.96 11.83
CA ALA A 161 2.05 -3.93 11.49
C ALA A 161 1.18 -4.55 12.58
N GLU A 162 1.53 -5.76 13.04
CA GLU A 162 0.82 -6.47 14.12
C GLU A 162 0.77 -5.66 15.41
N LYS A 163 1.89 -5.03 15.78
CA LYS A 163 1.96 -4.23 17.00
C LYS A 163 1.11 -2.97 16.91
N VAL A 164 1.11 -2.32 15.75
CA VAL A 164 0.27 -1.15 15.48
C VAL A 164 -1.21 -1.53 15.48
N HIS A 165 -1.57 -2.61 14.79
CA HIS A 165 -2.93 -3.12 14.78
C HIS A 165 -3.43 -3.50 16.19
N SER A 166 -2.60 -4.19 16.98
CA SER A 166 -2.92 -4.57 18.37
C SER A 166 -3.15 -3.36 19.28
N ALA A 167 -2.54 -2.21 18.96
CA ALA A 167 -2.77 -0.95 19.65
C ALA A 167 -4.07 -0.24 19.20
N GLY A 168 -4.91 -0.87 18.37
CA GLY A 168 -6.22 -0.38 17.96
C GLY A 168 -6.21 0.60 16.79
N PHE A 169 -5.23 0.47 15.89
CA PHE A 169 -5.15 1.26 14.65
C PHE A 169 -5.74 0.47 13.47
N ASP A 170 -6.47 1.16 12.60
CA ASP A 170 -7.02 0.61 11.34
C ASP A 170 -5.97 0.54 10.21
N GLY A 171 -4.77 1.09 10.42
CA GLY A 171 -3.74 1.17 9.39
C GLY A 171 -2.50 1.98 9.77
N MET A 172 -1.65 2.22 8.78
CA MET A 172 -0.44 3.03 8.91
C MET A 172 -0.30 4.00 7.73
N GLU A 173 0.15 5.22 8.03
CA GLU A 173 0.71 6.15 7.06
C GLU A 173 2.23 6.00 7.04
N PHE A 174 2.79 5.67 5.88
CA PHE A 174 4.22 5.43 5.69
C PHE A 174 4.76 6.17 4.47
N PRO A 175 6.04 6.60 4.48
CA PRO A 175 6.66 7.16 3.29
C PRO A 175 6.89 6.06 2.26
N SER A 176 6.50 6.32 1.01
CA SER A 176 6.87 5.53 -0.15
C SER A 176 8.39 5.31 -0.20
N ASN A 177 8.84 4.08 -0.47
CA ASN A 177 10.26 3.80 -0.69
C ASN A 177 10.78 4.38 -2.01
N VAL A 178 9.86 4.81 -2.90
CA VAL A 178 10.16 5.26 -4.26
C VAL A 178 10.11 6.78 -4.36
N THR A 179 9.09 7.42 -3.79
CA THR A 179 8.89 8.88 -3.89
C THR A 179 9.06 9.60 -2.56
N SER A 180 9.12 8.88 -1.43
CA SER A 180 9.00 9.43 -0.07
C SER A 180 7.65 10.08 0.26
N ASP A 181 6.70 10.11 -0.68
CA ASP A 181 5.36 10.65 -0.43
C ASP A 181 4.57 9.74 0.51
N PRO A 182 3.59 10.27 1.25
CA PRO A 182 2.78 9.47 2.16
C PRO A 182 1.86 8.50 1.40
N CYS A 183 2.02 7.21 1.68
CA CYS A 183 1.09 6.14 1.34
C CYS A 183 0.36 5.66 2.60
N LEU A 184 -0.78 4.99 2.41
CA LEU A 184 -1.51 4.32 3.48
C LEU A 184 -1.55 2.81 3.22
N VAL A 185 -1.41 2.05 4.29
CA VAL A 185 -1.89 0.67 4.37
C VAL A 185 -3.06 0.65 5.33
N LEU A 186 -4.15 0.04 4.91
CA LEU A 186 -5.35 -0.15 5.70
C LEU A 186 -5.56 -1.64 5.94
N TRP A 187 -6.05 -1.99 7.12
CA TRP A 187 -6.40 -3.37 7.46
C TRP A 187 -7.90 -3.46 7.73
N HIS A 188 -8.51 -4.52 7.22
CA HIS A 188 -9.94 -4.78 7.42
C HIS A 188 -10.25 -6.26 7.30
N ASP A 189 -11.24 -6.72 8.05
CA ASP A 189 -11.65 -8.12 8.10
C ASP A 189 -12.53 -8.51 6.90
N ASP A 190 -13.33 -7.59 6.36
CA ASP A 190 -14.08 -7.79 5.12
C ASP A 190 -13.18 -7.55 3.88
N PRO A 191 -12.92 -8.59 3.05
CA PRO A 191 -12.13 -8.44 1.83
C PRO A 191 -12.69 -7.40 0.85
N ALA A 192 -14.00 -7.14 0.86
CA ALA A 192 -14.64 -6.14 0.01
C ALA A 192 -14.57 -4.71 0.59
N GLY A 193 -14.08 -4.56 1.82
CA GLY A 193 -13.93 -3.24 2.45
C GLY A 193 -15.23 -2.64 2.99
N THR A 194 -16.32 -3.42 3.12
CA THR A 194 -17.63 -2.92 3.55
C THR A 194 -17.53 -2.12 4.85
N GLY A 195 -18.00 -0.86 4.82
CA GLY A 195 -17.98 0.03 5.99
C GLY A 195 -16.61 0.64 6.30
N MET A 196 -15.58 0.29 5.53
CA MET A 196 -14.24 0.86 5.62
C MET A 196 -13.99 1.81 4.44
N ALA A 197 -14.21 1.34 3.21
CA ALA A 197 -13.94 2.11 2.01
C ALA A 197 -14.79 1.65 0.82
N ILE A 198 -15.06 2.57 -0.10
CA ILE A 198 -15.76 2.28 -1.37
C ILE A 198 -15.01 2.84 -2.56
N THR A 199 -15.21 2.20 -3.71
CA THR A 199 -14.75 2.71 -5.00
C THR A 199 -15.71 3.80 -5.47
N ARG A 200 -15.27 5.05 -5.56
CA ARG A 200 -16.07 6.17 -6.11
C ARG A 200 -16.09 6.13 -7.63
N SER A 201 -14.94 5.87 -8.25
CA SER A 201 -14.78 5.80 -9.69
C SER A 201 -13.57 4.98 -10.07
N GLN A 202 -13.58 4.46 -11.29
CA GLN A 202 -12.47 3.79 -11.95
C GLN A 202 -12.34 4.33 -13.37
N THR A 203 -11.10 4.59 -13.77
CA THR A 203 -10.78 5.07 -15.12
C THR A 203 -9.52 4.35 -15.60
N SER A 204 -9.49 3.88 -16.85
CA SER A 204 -8.24 3.38 -17.44
C SER A 204 -7.21 4.51 -17.51
N LEU A 205 -5.92 4.20 -17.40
CA LEU A 205 -4.89 5.25 -17.50
C LEU A 205 -4.93 5.94 -18.87
N SER A 206 -5.31 5.25 -19.93
CA SER A 206 -5.50 5.83 -21.26
C SER A 206 -6.58 6.93 -21.34
N GLN A 207 -7.48 6.99 -20.36
CA GLN A 207 -8.56 7.97 -20.27
C GLN A 207 -8.49 8.81 -18.99
N PHE A 208 -7.46 8.58 -18.18
CA PHE A 208 -7.33 9.22 -16.89
C PHE A 208 -6.64 10.58 -17.04
N GLU A 209 -7.28 11.60 -16.49
CA GLU A 209 -6.73 12.96 -16.42
C GLU A 209 -6.69 13.39 -14.96
N TYR A 210 -5.57 14.01 -14.56
CA TYR A 210 -5.40 14.58 -13.23
C TYR A 210 -4.75 15.96 -13.33
N GLN A 211 -5.40 16.96 -12.75
CA GLN A 211 -4.95 18.36 -12.77
C GLN A 211 -4.66 18.90 -14.18
N GLY A 212 -5.45 18.51 -15.18
CA GLY A 212 -5.25 18.98 -16.56
C GLY A 212 -4.22 18.20 -17.37
N LYS A 213 -3.68 17.09 -16.84
CA LYS A 213 -2.68 16.26 -17.51
C LYS A 213 -3.19 14.83 -17.70
N GLU A 214 -2.94 14.28 -18.87
CA GLU A 214 -3.19 12.86 -19.16
C GLU A 214 -2.22 11.97 -18.38
N ALA A 215 -2.60 10.72 -18.10
CA ALA A 215 -1.73 9.80 -17.37
C ALA A 215 -0.38 9.58 -18.08
N ALA A 216 -0.36 9.51 -19.41
CA ALA A 216 0.86 9.38 -20.21
C ALA A 216 1.82 10.57 -19.96
N ASP A 217 1.30 11.79 -19.95
CA ASP A 217 2.09 12.99 -19.66
C ASP A 217 2.64 12.99 -18.23
N ILE A 218 1.83 12.59 -17.24
CA ILE A 218 2.29 12.48 -15.86
C ILE A 218 3.42 11.44 -15.76
N LEU A 219 3.24 10.27 -16.39
CA LEU A 219 4.24 9.20 -16.40
C LEU A 219 5.57 9.69 -17.01
N VAL A 220 5.51 10.34 -18.17
CA VAL A 220 6.72 10.78 -18.89
C VAL A 220 7.38 11.98 -18.22
N TYR A 221 6.63 13.06 -17.98
CA TYR A 221 7.19 14.35 -17.61
C TYR A 221 7.38 14.53 -16.11
N ASP A 222 6.49 13.96 -15.29
CA ASP A 222 6.56 14.13 -13.84
C ASP A 222 7.26 12.93 -13.17
N LEU A 223 7.05 11.72 -13.69
CA LEU A 223 7.57 10.49 -13.08
C LEU A 223 8.80 9.89 -13.78
N GLY A 224 9.16 10.40 -14.96
CA GLY A 224 10.31 9.93 -15.75
C GLY A 224 10.18 8.48 -16.23
N ILE A 225 8.96 8.00 -16.46
CA ILE A 225 8.64 6.67 -16.96
C ILE A 225 8.21 6.82 -18.43
N PRO A 226 9.03 6.36 -19.40
CA PRO A 226 8.69 6.46 -20.81
C PRO A 226 7.40 5.71 -21.15
N VAL A 227 6.59 6.32 -22.01
CA VAL A 227 5.44 5.69 -22.67
C VAL A 227 5.69 5.77 -24.17
N GLU A 228 5.75 4.62 -24.83
CA GLU A 228 5.97 4.49 -26.28
C GLU A 228 4.64 4.16 -26.99
N GLU A 229 4.44 4.68 -28.19
CA GLU A 229 3.32 4.31 -29.09
C GLU A 229 3.33 2.81 -29.46
#